data_AF-A0A3D3F6V0-F1
#
_entry.id   AF-A0A3D3F6V0-F1
#
_cell.length_a   1.000
_cell.length_b   1.000
_cell.length_c   1.000
_cell.angle_alpha   90.00
_cell.angle_beta   90.00
_cell.angle_gamma   90.00
#
_symmetry.space_group_name_H-M   'P 1'
#
loop_
_entity.id
_entity.type
_entity.pdbx_description
1 polymer ?
#
loop_
_entity_poly.entity_id
_entity_poly.type
_entity_poly.pdbx_seq_one_letter_code
_entity_poly.pdbx_strand_id
1 'polypeptide(L)' 'MKRKSYFFSVIFAASLVLFATSCSSKLKPLAQSNFNVTPSPLETVGNEIPVTVNGTFPEKWFN' A
#
# COMPACT_ATOMS: atom_id res chain seq x y z
N MET A 1 36.04 -22.47 8.76
CA MET A 1 34.56 -22.52 8.91
C MET A 1 33.91 -21.13 9.05
N LYS A 2 34.52 -20.15 9.75
CA LYS A 2 33.92 -18.81 9.98
C LYS A 2 33.68 -17.97 8.71
N ARG A 3 34.58 -18.01 7.72
CA ARG A 3 34.46 -17.24 6.46
C ARG A 3 33.25 -17.62 5.60
N LYS A 4 32.84 -18.90 5.63
CA LYS A 4 31.63 -19.39 4.93
C LYS A 4 30.35 -18.87 5.61
N SER A 5 30.35 -18.81 6.94
CA SER A 5 29.21 -18.31 7.73
C SER A 5 28.96 -16.81 7.52
N TYR A 6 30.02 -15.98 7.44
CA TYR A 6 29.85 -14.56 7.10
C TYR A 6 29.29 -14.36 5.69
N PHE A 7 29.70 -15.17 4.71
CA PHE A 7 29.19 -15.10 3.35
C PHE A 7 27.69 -15.43 3.28
N PHE A 8 27.24 -16.47 3.99
CA PHE A 8 25.82 -16.81 4.09
C PHE A 8 25.00 -15.71 4.78
N SER A 9 25.56 -15.06 5.82
CA SER A 9 24.90 -13.95 6.52
C SER A 9 24.69 -12.73 5.60
N VAL A 10 25.67 -12.39 4.76
CA VAL A 10 25.56 -11.26 3.81
C VAL A 10 24.51 -11.55 2.73
N ILE A 11 24.46 -12.78 2.21
CA ILE A 11 23.44 -13.17 1.21
C ILE A 11 22.04 -13.08 1.80
N PHE A 12 21.85 -13.56 3.03
CA PHE A 12 20.56 -13.50 3.70
C PHE A 12 20.10 -12.05 3.92
N ALA A 13 20.99 -11.18 4.41
CA ALA A 13 20.70 -9.76 4.59
C ALA A 13 20.34 -9.06 3.27
N ALA A 14 21.06 -9.37 2.18
CA ALA A 14 20.77 -8.81 0.86
C ALA A 14 19.40 -9.26 0.33
N SER A 15 19.02 -10.52 0.52
CA SER A 15 17.71 -11.02 0.12
C SER A 15 16.57 -10.30 0.84
N LEU A 16 16.72 -10.07 2.16
CA LEU A 16 15.69 -9.42 2.97
C LEU A 16 15.43 -7.97 2.52
N VAL A 17 16.49 -7.24 2.17
CA VAL A 17 16.39 -5.87 1.63
C VAL A 17 15.66 -5.85 0.28
N LEU A 18 15.97 -6.79 -0.62
CA LEU A 18 15.30 -6.89 -1.92
C LEU A 18 13.80 -7.20 -1.78
N PHE A 19 13.43 -8.13 -0.88
CA PHE A 19 12.02 -8.42 -0.61
C PHE A 19 11.29 -7.24 0.03
N ALA A 20 11.91 -6.52 0.96
CA ALA A 20 11.31 -5.35 1.61
C ALA A 20 11.05 -4.18 0.62
N THR A 21 11.92 -4.00 -0.37
CA THR A 21 11.77 -2.95 -1.39
C THR A 21 10.75 -3.29 -2.50
N SER A 22 10.38 -4.57 -2.66
CA SER A 22 9.50 -5.02 -3.74
C SER A 22 8.02 -4.64 -3.56
N CYS A 23 7.59 -4.20 -2.37
CA CYS A 23 6.20 -3.86 -2.11
C CYS A 23 5.84 -2.38 -2.33
N SER A 24 6.79 -1.51 -2.66
CA SER A 24 6.56 -0.06 -2.49
C SER A 24 6.60 0.79 -3.75
N SER A 25 7.00 0.26 -4.92
CA SER A 25 7.40 1.13 -6.04
C SER A 25 6.51 1.07 -7.28
N LYS A 26 5.55 0.13 -7.37
CA LYS A 26 4.77 -0.10 -8.60
C LYS A 26 3.29 0.24 -8.52
N LEU A 27 2.78 0.46 -7.31
CA LEU A 27 1.41 0.87 -7.08
C LEU A 27 1.32 2.39 -7.32
N LYS A 28 0.83 2.78 -8.50
CA LYS A 28 0.56 4.18 -8.82
C LYS A 28 -0.49 4.74 -7.87
N PRO A 29 -0.44 6.00 -7.42
CA PRO A 29 -1.52 6.58 -6.64
C PRO A 29 -2.85 6.45 -7.42
N LEU A 30 -3.88 5.90 -6.77
CA LEU A 30 -5.22 5.78 -7.36
C LEU A 30 -5.78 7.17 -7.62
N ALA A 31 -6.36 7.37 -8.81
CA ALA A 31 -6.99 8.64 -9.15
C ALA A 31 -8.19 8.92 -8.23
N GLN A 32 -8.42 10.19 -7.90
CA GLN A 32 -9.52 10.65 -7.03
C GLN A 32 -10.90 10.17 -7.51
N SER A 33 -11.06 9.94 -8.82
CA SER A 33 -12.28 9.41 -9.43
C SER A 33 -12.63 7.98 -8.99
N ASN A 34 -11.68 7.24 -8.40
CA ASN A 34 -11.93 5.91 -7.88
C ASN A 34 -12.61 5.93 -6.51
N PHE A 35 -12.64 7.08 -5.82
CA PHE A 35 -13.25 7.24 -4.52
C PHE A 35 -14.51 8.10 -4.63
N ASN A 36 -15.67 7.49 -4.41
CA ASN A 36 -16.94 8.19 -4.29
C ASN A 36 -17.25 8.37 -2.80
N VAL A 37 -17.56 9.60 -2.39
CA VAL A 37 -17.83 9.95 -0.99
C VAL A 37 -19.27 10.43 -0.90
N THR A 38 -20.11 9.68 -0.21
CA THR A 38 -21.52 10.04 0.01
C THR A 38 -21.80 10.14 1.50
N PRO A 39 -22.37 11.26 2.00
CA PRO A 39 -22.79 12.47 1.29
C PRO A 39 -21.65 13.47 1.01
N SER A 40 -21.81 14.26 -0.05
CA SER A 40 -20.97 15.43 -0.37
C SER A 40 -21.90 16.61 -0.68
N PRO A 41 -21.86 17.75 0.04
CA PRO A 41 -20.92 18.11 1.10
C PRO A 41 -21.10 17.27 2.36
N LEU A 42 -20.04 17.18 3.16
CA LEU A 42 -20.10 16.46 4.43
C LEU A 42 -21.02 17.25 5.38
N GLU A 43 -22.21 16.74 5.59
CA GLU A 43 -23.18 17.30 6.51
C GLU A 43 -23.15 16.51 7.83
N THR A 44 -23.12 17.23 8.93
CA THR A 44 -23.21 16.65 10.27
C THR A 44 -24.65 16.27 10.54
N VAL A 45 -24.93 14.99 10.75
CA VAL A 45 -26.23 14.55 11.26
C VAL A 45 -26.06 14.33 12.76
N GLY A 46 -26.39 15.35 13.56
CA GLY A 46 -26.11 15.35 15.01
C GLY A 46 -24.63 15.67 15.31
N ASN A 47 -23.95 14.79 16.05
CA ASN A 47 -22.54 14.94 16.47
C ASN A 47 -21.56 14.08 15.63
N GLU A 48 -22.07 13.35 14.64
CA GLU A 48 -21.32 12.44 13.79
C GLU A 48 -21.40 12.88 12.32
N ILE A 49 -20.37 12.55 11.55
CA ILE A 49 -20.36 12.78 10.11
C ILE A 49 -20.52 11.41 9.44
N PRO A 50 -21.75 11.01 9.07
CA PRO A 50 -21.99 9.70 8.48
C PRO A 50 -21.51 9.71 7.03
N VAL A 51 -20.23 9.43 6.82
CA VAL A 51 -19.61 9.40 5.48
C VAL A 51 -19.39 7.96 5.05
N THR A 52 -19.86 7.65 3.84
CA THR A 52 -19.56 6.40 3.14
C THR A 52 -18.52 6.68 2.07
N VAL A 53 -17.40 5.94 2.11
CA VAL A 53 -16.32 6.04 1.11
C VAL A 53 -16.29 4.76 0.29
N ASN A 54 -16.65 4.84 -0.98
CA ASN A 54 -16.61 3.73 -1.93
C ASN A 54 -15.38 3.86 -2.81
N GLY A 55 -14.41 2.95 -2.67
CA GLY A 55 -13.20 2.89 -3.48
C GLY A 55 -13.26 1.79 -4.54
N THR A 56 -12.98 2.11 -5.80
CA THR A 56 -12.89 1.12 -6.89
C THR A 56 -11.43 0.88 -7.24
N PHE A 57 -10.95 -0.35 -7.07
CA PHE A 57 -9.58 -0.71 -7.40
C PHE A 57 -9.55 -1.38 -8.78
N PRO A 58 -9.02 -0.73 -9.83
CA PRO A 58 -8.95 -1.34 -11.14
C PRO A 58 -7.98 -2.52 -11.16
N GLU A 59 -8.30 -3.57 -11.91
CA GLU A 59 -7.51 -4.82 -11.99
C GLU A 59 -6.04 -4.59 -12.39
N LYS A 60 -5.81 -3.59 -13.24
CA LYS A 60 -4.47 -3.18 -13.70
C LYS A 60 -3.63 -2.45 -12.62
N TRP A 61 -4.21 -2.19 -11.45
CA TRP A 61 -3.50 -1.54 -10.34
C TRP A 61 -2.57 -2.48 -9.58
N PHE A 62 -2.93 -3.77 -9.51
CA PHE A 62 -2.17 -4.79 -8.79
C PHE A 62 -1.12 -5.52 -9.65
N ASN A 63 -1.01 -5.20 -10.95
CA ASN A 63 -0.09 -5.82 -11.92
C ASN A 63 1.25 -5.07 -12.05
#